data_AF-A0A0K2T0I0-F1
#
_entry.id   AF-A0A0K2T0I0-F1
#
_cell.length_a   1.000
_cell.length_b   1.000
_cell.length_c   1.000
_cell.angle_alpha   90.00
_cell.angle_beta   90.00
_cell.angle_gamma   90.00
#
_symmetry.space_group_name_H-M   'P 1'
#
loop_
_entity.id
_entity.type
_entity.pdbx_description
1 polymer ?
#
loop_
_entity_poly.entity_id
_entity_poly.type
_entity_poly.pdbx_seq_one_letter_code
_entity_poly.pdbx_strand_id
1 'polypeptide(L)'
;MNLQKPKMEMDLTEQKDEVMVLYEIYRNKLFEFDEKHSKGQISNAIELNGSVIKIGVSKRTINDNHEREIHLSKDLDHIPPISLAFEFPDNYPSLSMPKFSLSCLWLNSKQILLLEENLESLWNENKGSVILFNWITFLQNEVLEFLDFEKEIIIEEKDVSSLFNTPLKFIQELESYDVSRKEGIFHESLFTCNICFQDKFGKECVQFKGTLFLEYILMLMRYFYFLS
;
A
#
# COMPACT_ATOMS: atom_id res chain seq x y z
N MET A 1 20.70 15.47 40.52
CA MET A 1 20.33 14.17 39.90
C MET A 1 20.11 14.40 38.42
N ASN A 2 20.75 13.62 37.56
CA ASN A 2 20.73 13.82 36.11
C ASN A 2 19.42 13.24 35.54
N LEU A 3 18.42 14.10 35.33
CA LEU A 3 17.07 13.73 34.83
C LEU A 3 17.09 13.13 33.42
N GLN A 4 18.23 13.17 32.72
CA GLN A 4 18.39 12.69 31.35
C GLN A 4 18.51 11.17 31.23
N LYS A 5 19.09 10.48 32.23
CA LYS A 5 19.19 9.00 32.24
C LYS A 5 17.83 8.28 32.31
N PRO A 6 16.92 8.61 33.26
CA PRO A 6 15.64 7.92 33.35
C PRO A 6 14.73 8.19 32.14
N LYS A 7 14.89 9.35 31.50
CA LYS A 7 14.11 9.71 30.31
C LYS A 7 14.53 8.88 29.08
N MET A 8 15.83 8.63 28.92
CA MET A 8 16.36 7.80 27.83
C MET A 8 16.02 6.29 28.00
N GLU A 9 15.93 5.78 29.23
CA GLU A 9 15.47 4.41 29.48
C GLU A 9 13.97 4.23 29.18
N MET A 10 13.17 5.27 29.43
CA MET A 10 11.75 5.29 29.10
C MET A 10 11.53 5.31 27.58
N ASP A 11 12.25 6.19 26.86
CA ASP A 11 12.24 6.26 25.39
C ASP A 11 12.54 4.89 24.74
N LEU A 12 13.59 4.19 25.22
CA LEU A 12 13.93 2.85 24.73
C LEU A 12 12.85 1.80 25.00
N THR A 13 12.08 1.96 26.08
CA THR A 13 10.97 1.06 26.40
C THR A 13 9.80 1.32 25.44
N GLU A 14 9.44 2.59 25.24
CA GLU A 14 8.37 2.99 24.33
C GLU A 14 8.66 2.60 22.88
N GLN A 15 9.92 2.72 22.42
CA GLN A 15 10.35 2.24 21.11
C GLN A 15 10.10 0.75 20.92
N LYS A 16 10.45 -0.07 21.91
CA LYS A 16 10.27 -1.53 21.85
C LYS A 16 8.79 -1.90 21.86
N ASP A 17 8.01 -1.24 22.71
CA ASP A 17 6.57 -1.46 22.80
C ASP A 17 5.88 -1.08 21.48
N GLU A 18 6.24 0.05 20.85
CA GLU A 18 5.71 0.44 19.54
C GLU A 18 6.03 -0.61 18.47
N VAL A 19 7.29 -1.02 18.36
CA VAL A 19 7.72 -2.05 17.39
C VAL A 19 6.97 -3.37 17.60
N MET A 20 6.81 -3.79 18.86
CA MET A 20 6.06 -5.01 19.20
C MET A 20 4.60 -4.93 18.74
N VAL A 21 3.94 -3.80 19.00
CA VAL A 21 2.56 -3.57 18.57
C VAL A 21 2.45 -3.58 17.05
N LEU A 22 3.37 -2.94 16.34
CA LEU A 22 3.37 -2.92 14.87
C LEU A 22 3.59 -4.31 14.26
N TYR A 23 4.46 -5.13 14.84
CA TYR A 23 4.64 -6.52 14.42
C TYR A 23 3.35 -7.34 14.54
N GLU A 24 2.59 -7.16 15.63
CA GLU A 24 1.32 -7.86 15.85
C GLU A 24 0.22 -7.41 14.89
N ILE A 25 0.13 -6.10 14.63
CA ILE A 25 -0.89 -5.54 13.75
C ILE A 25 -0.64 -5.93 12.28
N TYR A 26 0.58 -5.72 11.79
CA TYR A 26 0.88 -5.82 10.36
C TYR A 26 1.46 -7.17 9.94
N ARG A 27 1.85 -8.02 10.90
CA ARG A 27 2.46 -9.34 10.72
C ARG A 27 3.77 -9.29 9.91
N ASN A 28 4.53 -10.40 9.94
CA ASN A 28 5.89 -10.54 9.40
C ASN A 28 6.08 -10.35 7.88
N LYS A 29 5.10 -9.82 7.13
CA LYS A 29 5.22 -9.58 5.68
C LYS A 29 5.22 -8.11 5.29
N LEU A 30 4.65 -7.24 6.11
CA LEU A 30 4.45 -5.84 5.76
C LEU A 30 5.38 -4.92 6.55
N PHE A 31 5.80 -5.33 7.75
CA PHE A 31 6.66 -4.59 8.66
C PHE A 31 7.95 -5.37 8.95
N GLU A 32 9.08 -4.70 8.78
CA GLU A 32 10.42 -5.21 9.06
C GLU A 32 11.15 -4.24 9.98
N PHE A 33 11.88 -4.76 10.97
CA PHE A 33 12.67 -3.96 11.90
C PHE A 33 14.00 -4.66 12.22
N ASP A 34 15.09 -3.91 12.09
CA ASP A 34 16.44 -4.27 12.47
C ASP A 34 16.79 -3.62 13.82
N GLU A 35 16.67 -4.41 14.89
CA GLU A 35 16.96 -3.99 16.26
C GLU A 35 18.40 -3.47 16.44
N LYS A 36 19.36 -3.96 15.64
CA LYS A 36 20.77 -3.58 15.80
C LYS A 36 21.02 -2.14 15.35
N HIS A 37 20.34 -1.71 14.31
CA HIS A 37 20.50 -0.37 13.74
C HIS A 37 19.33 0.57 14.09
N SER A 38 18.32 0.07 14.82
CA SER A 38 17.07 0.76 15.14
C SER A 38 16.37 1.30 13.88
N LYS A 39 16.33 0.48 12.83
CA LYS A 39 15.77 0.84 11.52
C LYS A 39 14.65 -0.10 11.16
N GLY A 40 13.63 0.42 10.51
CA GLY A 40 12.56 -0.41 9.99
C GLY A 40 12.03 0.09 8.67
N GLN A 41 11.19 -0.75 8.10
CA GLN A 41 10.43 -0.43 6.89
C GLN A 41 9.04 -1.03 7.01
N ILE A 42 8.06 -0.29 6.51
CA ILE A 42 6.71 -0.79 6.32
C ILE A 42 6.16 -0.40 4.96
N SER A 43 5.49 -1.35 4.31
CA SER A 43 4.84 -1.15 3.01
C SER A 43 3.41 -1.69 3.09
N ASN A 44 2.49 -0.89 3.61
CA ASN A 44 1.10 -1.31 3.77
C ASN A 44 0.22 -0.85 2.60
N ALA A 45 -0.73 -1.70 2.20
CA ALA A 45 -1.61 -1.44 1.07
C ALA A 45 -2.53 -0.24 1.37
N ILE A 46 -2.79 0.58 0.35
CA ILE A 46 -3.71 1.71 0.45
C ILE A 46 -5.16 1.23 0.32
N GLU A 47 -6.04 1.80 1.15
CA GLU A 47 -7.46 1.49 1.14
C GLU A 47 -8.19 2.37 0.12
N LEU A 48 -8.66 1.75 -0.96
CA LEU A 48 -9.53 2.42 -1.95
C LEU A 48 -11.02 2.33 -1.58
N ASN A 49 -11.37 1.67 -0.46
CA ASN A 49 -12.75 1.50 0.01
C ASN A 49 -13.72 0.97 -1.06
N GLY A 50 -13.25 0.03 -1.90
CA GLY A 50 -14.02 -0.57 -2.99
C GLY A 50 -14.16 0.32 -4.23
N SER A 51 -13.46 1.45 -4.28
CA SER A 51 -13.39 2.31 -5.46
C SER A 51 -12.30 1.84 -6.42
N VAL A 52 -12.60 1.96 -7.72
CA VAL A 52 -11.61 1.81 -8.79
C VAL A 52 -10.90 3.14 -9.00
N ILE A 53 -9.59 3.12 -9.14
CA ILE A 53 -8.77 4.28 -9.44
C ILE A 53 -8.13 4.15 -10.82
N LYS A 54 -8.20 5.22 -11.61
CA LYS A 54 -7.53 5.31 -12.90
C LYS A 54 -6.13 5.86 -12.70
N ILE A 55 -5.11 5.15 -13.19
CA ILE A 55 -3.74 5.67 -13.26
C ILE A 55 -3.36 5.89 -14.71
N GLY A 56 -2.92 7.10 -15.03
CA GLY A 56 -2.59 7.52 -16.39
C GLY A 56 -1.21 8.17 -16.50
N VAL A 57 -0.58 8.01 -17.66
CA VAL A 57 0.64 8.69 -18.05
C VAL A 57 0.31 9.76 -19.08
N SER A 58 0.73 10.99 -18.80
CA SER A 58 0.52 12.15 -19.66
C SER A 58 1.81 12.59 -20.35
N LYS A 59 1.68 13.06 -21.59
CA LYS A 59 2.76 13.69 -22.33
C LYS A 59 2.40 15.14 -22.61
N ARG A 60 3.37 16.04 -22.43
CA ARG A 60 3.22 17.42 -22.89
C ARG A 60 3.35 17.44 -24.40
N THR A 61 2.30 17.85 -25.10
CA THR A 61 2.35 18.07 -26.54
C THR A 61 2.88 19.49 -26.81
N ILE A 62 3.63 19.65 -27.91
CA ILE A 62 4.19 20.96 -28.33
C ILE A 62 3.15 21.78 -29.11
N ASN A 63 1.95 21.23 -29.32
CA ASN A 63 0.90 21.92 -30.08
C ASN A 63 0.44 23.20 -29.35
N ASP A 64 0.04 24.21 -30.13
CA ASP A 64 -0.22 25.60 -29.72
C ASP A 64 -1.20 25.80 -28.52
N ASN A 65 -1.86 24.74 -28.05
CA ASN A 65 -2.79 24.77 -26.92
C ASN A 65 -2.19 24.35 -25.56
N HIS A 66 -0.93 23.87 -25.49
CA HIS A 66 -0.31 23.40 -24.24
C HIS A 66 -1.14 22.37 -23.43
N GLU A 67 -1.98 21.58 -24.09
CA GLU A 67 -2.83 20.58 -23.44
C GLU A 67 -2.04 19.29 -23.12
N ARG A 68 -2.30 18.73 -21.93
CA ARG A 68 -1.78 17.43 -21.51
C ARG A 68 -2.62 16.32 -22.13
N GLU A 69 -2.01 15.47 -22.94
CA GLU A 69 -2.67 14.28 -23.48
C GLU A 69 -2.30 13.06 -22.65
N ILE A 70 -3.31 12.38 -22.10
CA ILE A 70 -3.14 11.07 -21.45
C ILE A 70 -3.08 10.03 -22.56
N HIS A 71 -1.89 9.48 -22.80
CA HIS A 71 -1.66 8.56 -23.92
C HIS A 71 -1.66 7.08 -23.48
N LEU A 72 -1.66 6.83 -22.17
CA LEU A 72 -1.73 5.49 -21.61
C LEU A 72 -2.40 5.56 -20.23
N SER A 73 -3.37 4.69 -19.97
CA SER A 73 -4.04 4.63 -18.66
C SER A 73 -4.61 3.26 -18.37
N LYS A 74 -4.87 3.00 -17.10
CA LYS A 74 -5.49 1.78 -16.61
C LYS A 74 -6.35 2.02 -15.38
N ASP A 75 -7.47 1.32 -15.31
CA ASP A 75 -8.33 1.26 -14.14
C ASP A 75 -7.90 0.08 -13.25
N LEU A 76 -7.67 0.33 -11.96
CA LEU A 76 -7.13 -0.62 -10.98
C LEU A 76 -8.00 -0.67 -9.72
N ASP A 77 -8.18 -1.86 -9.13
CA ASP A 77 -8.88 -2.02 -7.84
C ASP A 77 -7.90 -1.96 -6.66
N HIS A 78 -6.61 -2.17 -6.92
CA HIS A 78 -5.54 -2.03 -5.95
C HIS A 78 -4.32 -1.34 -6.58
N ILE A 79 -3.65 -0.51 -5.77
CA ILE A 79 -2.43 0.19 -6.15
C ILE A 79 -1.28 -0.19 -5.22
N PRO A 80 -0.02 -0.18 -5.71
CA PRO A 80 1.14 -0.47 -4.89
C PRO A 80 1.20 0.40 -3.63
N PRO A 81 1.70 -0.11 -2.50
CA PRO A 81 1.77 0.62 -1.26
C PRO A 81 2.77 1.77 -1.31
N ILE A 82 2.60 2.75 -0.43
CA ILE A 82 3.67 3.70 -0.08
C ILE A 82 4.54 3.00 0.96
N SER A 83 5.84 2.96 0.69
CA SER A 83 6.83 2.40 1.59
C SER A 83 7.40 3.49 2.49
N LEU A 84 7.27 3.31 3.80
CA LEU A 84 7.87 4.15 4.84
C LEU A 84 9.09 3.42 5.40
N ALA A 85 10.28 3.96 5.15
CA ALA A 85 11.49 3.54 5.84
C ALA A 85 11.81 4.53 6.97
N PHE A 86 12.23 4.03 8.13
CA PHE A 86 12.50 4.86 9.30
C PHE A 86 13.72 4.39 10.12
N GLU A 87 14.27 5.30 10.91
CA GLU A 87 15.36 5.06 11.86
C GLU A 87 15.07 5.82 13.16
N PHE A 88 15.03 5.11 14.29
CA PHE A 88 14.83 5.75 15.59
C PHE A 88 16.13 6.41 16.08
N PRO A 89 16.07 7.70 16.48
CA PRO A 89 17.12 8.28 17.29
C PRO A 89 16.99 7.83 18.76
N ASP A 90 18.09 7.94 19.52
CA ASP A 90 18.15 7.52 20.94
C ASP A 90 17.17 8.26 21.87
N ASN A 91 16.60 9.38 21.40
CA ASN A 91 15.74 10.29 22.17
C ASN A 91 14.30 10.36 21.64
N TYR A 92 13.90 9.40 20.81
CA TYR A 92 12.52 9.20 20.39
C TYR A 92 11.79 8.33 21.42
N PRO A 93 10.54 8.62 21.80
CA PRO A 93 9.68 9.70 21.29
C PRO A 93 9.79 11.04 22.04
N SER A 94 10.54 11.12 23.12
CA SER A 94 10.52 12.30 23.98
C SER A 94 10.91 13.64 23.32
N LEU A 95 11.85 13.63 22.36
CA LEU A 95 12.49 14.86 21.87
C LEU A 95 12.45 15.00 20.35
N SER A 96 12.75 13.92 19.63
CA SER A 96 12.92 13.92 18.17
C SER A 96 12.10 12.81 17.55
N MET A 97 11.54 13.05 16.35
CA MET A 97 10.86 12.03 15.55
C MET A 97 11.87 11.04 14.95
N PRO A 98 11.41 9.88 14.45
CA PRO A 98 12.23 9.01 13.63
C PRO A 98 12.75 9.77 12.41
N LYS A 99 13.96 9.49 11.95
CA LYS A 99 14.34 9.87 10.58
C LYS A 99 13.54 8.98 9.65
N PHE A 100 13.04 9.51 8.54
CA PHE A 100 12.23 8.72 7.62
C PHE A 100 12.43 9.14 6.17
N SER A 101 11.92 8.29 5.27
CA SER A 101 11.82 8.57 3.84
C SER A 101 10.65 7.77 3.26
N LEU A 102 9.94 8.37 2.31
CA LEU A 102 8.86 7.72 1.58
C LEU A 102 9.30 7.27 0.18
N SER A 103 8.82 6.10 -0.25
CA SER A 103 8.99 5.60 -1.61
C SER A 103 7.64 5.10 -2.15
N CYS A 104 7.31 5.49 -3.37
CA CYS A 104 6.06 5.10 -4.01
C CYS A 104 6.24 5.07 -5.52
N LEU A 105 5.55 4.13 -6.19
CA LEU A 105 5.63 3.98 -7.65
C LEU A 105 4.81 5.02 -8.41
N TRP A 106 3.71 5.49 -7.82
CA TRP A 106 2.71 6.29 -8.52
C TRP A 106 2.59 7.74 -7.99
N LEU A 107 3.54 8.17 -7.13
CA LEU A 107 3.65 9.55 -6.66
C LEU A 107 4.87 10.24 -7.26
N ASN A 108 4.72 11.52 -7.61
CA ASN A 108 5.86 12.35 -8.02
C ASN A 108 6.58 12.97 -6.80
N SER A 109 7.77 13.53 -7.01
CA SER A 109 8.58 14.08 -5.92
C SER A 109 7.90 15.21 -5.15
N LYS A 110 7.04 16.02 -5.79
CA LYS A 110 6.31 17.09 -5.08
C LYS A 110 5.26 16.53 -4.14
N GLN A 111 4.56 15.48 -4.56
CA GLN A 111 3.57 14.80 -3.74
C GLN A 111 4.23 14.08 -2.57
N ILE A 112 5.38 13.43 -2.81
CA ILE A 112 6.18 12.82 -1.72
C ILE A 112 6.57 13.88 -0.69
N LEU A 113 7.12 15.02 -1.12
CA LEU A 113 7.48 16.11 -0.21
C LEU A 113 6.28 16.60 0.62
N LEU A 114 5.11 16.76 -0.01
CA LEU A 114 3.90 17.18 0.69
C LEU A 114 3.44 16.15 1.74
N LEU A 115 3.56 14.86 1.44
CA LEU A 115 3.30 13.81 2.42
C LEU A 115 4.32 13.85 3.58
N GLU A 116 5.60 14.03 3.29
CA GLU A 116 6.65 14.14 4.32
C GLU A 116 6.40 15.34 5.24
N GLU A 117 6.06 16.51 4.68
CA GLU A 117 5.65 17.70 5.45
C GLU A 117 4.43 17.42 6.34
N ASN A 118 3.46 16.65 5.85
CA ASN A 118 2.29 16.27 6.66
C ASN A 118 2.66 15.30 7.80
N LEU A 119 3.55 14.33 7.56
CA LEU A 119 4.05 13.44 8.60
C LEU A 119 4.79 14.22 9.70
N GLU A 120 5.55 15.24 9.33
CA GLU A 120 6.16 16.16 10.30
C GLU A 120 5.12 16.95 11.11
N SER A 121 4.03 17.41 10.48
CA SER A 121 2.92 18.06 11.18
C SER A 121 2.27 17.12 12.20
N LEU A 122 1.94 15.90 11.79
CA LEU A 122 1.38 14.87 12.67
C LEU A 122 2.30 14.59 13.86
N TRP A 123 3.62 14.56 13.64
CA TRP A 123 4.58 14.44 14.74
C TRP A 123 4.51 15.64 15.69
N ASN A 124 4.49 16.87 15.17
CA ASN A 124 4.48 18.07 16.01
C ASN A 124 3.24 18.13 16.91
N GLU A 125 2.09 17.65 16.43
CA GLU A 125 0.85 17.54 17.18
C GLU A 125 0.90 16.47 18.28
N ASN A 126 1.68 15.41 18.07
CA ASN A 126 1.79 14.25 18.96
C ASN A 126 3.17 14.16 19.65
N LYS A 127 3.90 15.28 19.71
CA LYS A 127 5.29 15.30 20.15
C LYS A 127 5.44 14.81 21.60
N GLY A 128 6.38 13.90 21.81
CA GLY A 128 6.59 13.26 23.11
C GLY A 128 5.85 11.93 23.26
N SER A 129 5.24 11.41 22.20
CA SER A 129 4.61 10.09 22.13
C SER A 129 5.04 9.34 20.87
N VAL A 130 4.87 8.02 20.87
CA VAL A 130 5.14 7.18 19.70
C VAL A 130 4.23 7.56 18.51
N ILE A 131 4.65 7.34 17.26
CA ILE A 131 4.08 8.03 16.08
C ILE A 131 3.85 7.16 14.84
N LEU A 132 4.56 6.03 14.73
CA LEU A 132 4.55 5.23 13.51
C LEU A 132 3.15 4.73 13.18
N PHE A 133 2.36 4.32 14.17
CA PHE A 133 0.98 3.87 13.93
C PHE A 133 0.12 4.97 13.29
N ASN A 134 0.25 6.23 13.76
CA ASN A 134 -0.46 7.37 13.20
C ASN A 134 -0.03 7.63 11.76
N TRP A 135 1.29 7.64 11.50
CA TRP A 135 1.82 7.81 10.15
C TRP A 135 1.32 6.70 9.20
N ILE A 136 1.37 5.44 9.63
CA ILE A 136 0.90 4.30 8.81
C ILE A 136 -0.60 4.42 8.52
N THR A 137 -1.40 4.76 9.54
CA THR A 137 -2.85 4.93 9.41
C THR A 137 -3.19 6.02 8.40
N PHE A 138 -2.52 7.18 8.49
CA PHE A 138 -2.67 8.26 7.52
C PHE A 138 -2.28 7.80 6.11
N LEU A 139 -1.11 7.17 5.97
CA LEU A 139 -0.59 6.68 4.68
C LEU A 139 -1.53 5.66 4.02
N GLN A 140 -2.22 4.86 4.82
CA GLN A 140 -3.15 3.82 4.36
C GLN A 140 -4.51 4.37 3.94
N ASN A 141 -5.06 5.34 4.70
CA ASN A 141 -6.48 5.67 4.62
C ASN A 141 -6.77 7.07 4.08
N GLU A 142 -5.83 8.01 4.22
CA GLU A 142 -6.11 9.45 4.05
C GLU A 142 -5.34 10.07 2.88
N VAL A 143 -4.31 9.41 2.35
CA VAL A 143 -3.42 9.97 1.30
C VAL A 143 -4.16 10.41 0.04
N LEU A 144 -5.17 9.63 -0.39
CA LEU A 144 -5.89 9.96 -1.62
C LEU A 144 -6.70 11.25 -1.46
N GLU A 145 -7.41 11.40 -0.35
CA GLU A 145 -8.13 12.63 -0.03
C GLU A 145 -7.17 13.81 0.19
N PHE A 146 -6.09 13.58 0.93
CA PHE A 146 -5.09 14.61 1.24
C PHE A 146 -4.38 15.16 -0.01
N LEU A 147 -4.08 14.31 -0.99
CA LEU A 147 -3.45 14.72 -2.26
C LEU A 147 -4.46 15.15 -3.33
N ASP A 148 -5.75 15.25 -2.99
CA ASP A 148 -6.84 15.59 -3.89
C ASP A 148 -6.94 14.63 -5.09
N PHE A 149 -6.67 13.34 -4.84
CA PHE A 149 -6.91 12.27 -5.78
C PHE A 149 -8.35 11.79 -5.62
N GLU A 150 -9.23 12.26 -6.51
CA GLU A 150 -10.59 11.74 -6.57
C GLU A 150 -10.58 10.27 -7.03
N LYS A 151 -10.45 10.06 -8.34
CA LYS A 151 -10.45 8.73 -8.98
C LYS A 151 -9.39 8.60 -10.05
N GLU A 152 -8.50 9.58 -10.15
CA GLU A 152 -7.51 9.62 -11.21
C GLU A 152 -6.16 10.13 -10.69
N ILE A 153 -5.11 9.37 -10.97
CA ILE A 153 -3.72 9.74 -10.73
C ILE A 153 -3.05 9.91 -12.10
N ILE A 154 -2.67 11.15 -12.43
CA ILE A 154 -1.97 11.46 -13.68
C ILE A 154 -0.51 11.80 -13.39
N ILE A 155 0.38 11.03 -13.98
CA ILE A 155 1.83 11.20 -13.86
C ILE A 155 2.36 11.75 -15.19
N GLU A 156 3.25 12.74 -15.17
CA GLU A 156 3.92 13.18 -16.40
C GLU A 156 4.94 12.12 -16.82
N GLU A 157 5.04 11.81 -18.12
CA GLU A 157 5.94 10.77 -18.67
C GLU A 157 7.41 10.95 -18.22
N LYS A 158 7.85 12.19 -18.02
CA LYS A 158 9.18 12.51 -17.49
C LYS A 158 9.38 12.06 -16.04
N ASP A 159 8.31 11.99 -15.25
CA ASP A 159 8.30 11.65 -13.82
C ASP A 159 8.09 10.14 -13.61
N VAL A 160 7.65 9.40 -14.64
CA VAL A 160 7.60 7.92 -14.65
C VAL A 160 8.99 7.29 -14.48
N SER A 161 10.06 8.11 -14.43
CA SER A 161 11.39 7.74 -13.94
C SER A 161 12.12 6.70 -14.81
N SER A 162 13.45 6.77 -14.76
CA SER A 162 14.38 5.84 -15.42
C SER A 162 14.19 4.37 -15.03
N LEU A 163 13.51 4.09 -13.91
CA LEU A 163 13.29 2.74 -13.38
C LEU A 163 12.49 1.86 -14.34
N PHE A 164 11.46 2.40 -14.99
CA PHE A 164 10.58 1.62 -15.86
C PHE A 164 11.03 1.59 -17.31
N ASN A 165 12.00 2.43 -17.71
CA ASN A 165 12.47 2.63 -19.09
C ASN A 165 11.39 3.06 -20.12
N THR A 166 10.11 2.70 -19.93
CA THR A 166 8.97 3.08 -20.78
C THR A 166 7.67 3.23 -19.95
N PRO A 167 6.72 4.09 -20.38
CA PRO A 167 5.40 4.19 -19.77
C PRO A 167 4.61 2.88 -19.75
N LEU A 168 4.81 2.04 -20.77
CA LEU A 168 4.15 0.74 -20.85
C LEU A 168 4.57 -0.20 -19.71
N LYS A 169 5.87 -0.26 -19.40
CA LYS A 169 6.39 -1.09 -18.30
C LYS A 169 5.89 -0.61 -16.95
N PHE A 170 5.76 0.70 -16.78
CA PHE A 170 5.17 1.28 -15.57
C PHE A 170 3.72 0.80 -15.37
N ILE A 171 2.87 0.93 -16.39
CA ILE A 171 1.48 0.46 -16.31
C ILE A 171 1.41 -1.06 -16.11
N GLN A 172 2.26 -1.84 -16.78
CA GLN A 172 2.33 -3.30 -16.59
C GLN A 172 2.70 -3.70 -15.15
N GLU A 173 3.58 -2.95 -14.49
CA GLU A 173 3.92 -3.20 -13.09
C GLU A 173 2.72 -2.95 -12.17
N LEU A 174 1.97 -1.87 -12.41
CA LEU A 174 0.75 -1.57 -11.67
C LEU A 174 -0.33 -2.65 -11.89
N GLU A 175 -0.51 -3.08 -13.14
CA GLU A 175 -1.43 -4.19 -13.47
C GLU A 175 -1.02 -5.49 -12.80
N SER A 176 0.27 -5.82 -12.82
CA SER A 176 0.82 -7.01 -12.18
C SER A 176 0.54 -7.00 -10.67
N TYR A 177 0.77 -5.85 -10.02
CA TYR A 177 0.44 -5.68 -8.60
C TYR A 177 -1.06 -5.86 -8.34
N ASP A 178 -1.93 -5.21 -9.11
CA ASP A 178 -3.39 -5.31 -8.95
C ASP A 178 -3.89 -6.76 -9.09
N VAL A 179 -3.40 -7.48 -10.11
CA VAL A 179 -3.71 -8.91 -10.31
C VAL A 179 -3.23 -9.76 -9.14
N SER A 180 -1.97 -9.58 -8.72
CA SER A 180 -1.37 -10.31 -7.60
C SER A 180 -2.12 -10.04 -6.29
N ARG A 181 -2.52 -8.78 -6.06
CA ARG A 181 -3.26 -8.38 -4.85
C ARG A 181 -4.66 -9.00 -4.82
N LYS A 182 -5.39 -9.00 -5.94
CA LYS A 182 -6.70 -9.68 -6.06
C LYS A 182 -6.58 -11.17 -5.77
N GLU A 183 -5.55 -11.81 -6.30
CA GLU A 183 -5.29 -13.23 -6.07
C GLU A 183 -4.94 -13.51 -4.60
N GLY A 184 -4.11 -12.68 -3.98
CA GLY A 184 -3.80 -12.77 -2.55
C GLY A 184 -5.06 -12.63 -1.67
N ILE A 185 -5.88 -11.62 -1.94
CA ILE A 185 -7.16 -11.41 -1.22
C ILE A 185 -8.08 -12.62 -1.42
N PHE A 186 -8.20 -13.14 -2.65
CA PHE A 186 -8.98 -14.34 -2.90
C PHE A 186 -8.44 -15.52 -2.08
N HIS A 187 -7.14 -15.77 -2.09
CA HIS A 187 -6.53 -16.88 -1.37
C HIS A 187 -6.75 -16.83 0.15
N GLU A 188 -6.77 -15.63 0.73
CA GLU A 188 -6.98 -15.39 2.16
C GLU A 188 -8.46 -15.31 2.56
N SER A 189 -9.36 -15.14 1.59
CA SER A 189 -10.81 -15.10 1.82
C SER A 189 -11.40 -16.50 2.04
N LEU A 190 -12.44 -16.58 2.88
CA LEU A 190 -13.22 -17.80 3.12
C LEU A 190 -14.44 -17.86 2.19
N PHE A 191 -14.71 -19.03 1.64
CA PHE A 191 -15.84 -19.31 0.76
C PHE A 191 -16.54 -20.60 1.19
N THR A 192 -17.86 -20.56 1.26
CA THR A 192 -18.66 -21.76 1.52
C THR A 192 -18.83 -22.57 0.24
N CYS A 193 -18.39 -23.83 0.26
CA CYS A 193 -18.52 -24.73 -0.89
C CYS A 193 -19.96 -25.22 -1.04
N ASN A 194 -20.63 -24.93 -2.15
CA ASN A 194 -22.03 -25.35 -2.39
C ASN A 194 -22.25 -26.85 -2.60
N ILE A 195 -21.18 -27.66 -2.68
CA ILE A 195 -21.27 -29.12 -2.85
C ILE A 195 -21.20 -29.82 -1.49
N CYS A 196 -20.24 -29.42 -0.66
CA CYS A 196 -19.99 -30.06 0.65
C CYS A 196 -20.39 -29.20 1.85
N PHE A 197 -20.84 -27.96 1.62
CA PHE A 197 -21.27 -26.99 2.64
C PHE A 197 -20.21 -26.65 3.69
N GLN A 198 -18.93 -26.87 3.37
CA GLN A 198 -17.80 -26.50 4.22
C GLN A 198 -17.20 -25.19 3.77
N ASP A 199 -16.75 -24.40 4.73
CA ASP A 199 -15.94 -23.21 4.46
C ASP A 199 -14.51 -23.61 4.10
N LYS A 200 -14.01 -23.02 3.03
CA LYS A 200 -12.68 -23.26 2.49
C LYS A 200 -12.01 -21.94 2.16
N PHE A 201 -10.70 -21.88 2.33
CA PHE A 201 -9.95 -20.70 1.88
C PHE A 201 -9.88 -20.68 0.36
N GLY A 202 -9.85 -19.49 -0.25
CA GLY A 202 -9.75 -19.37 -1.70
C GLY A 202 -8.52 -20.06 -2.30
N LYS A 203 -7.44 -20.23 -1.52
CA LYS A 203 -6.25 -21.01 -1.94
C LYS A 203 -6.55 -22.50 -2.23
N GLU A 204 -7.67 -23.00 -1.73
CA GLU A 204 -8.18 -24.36 -1.96
C GLU A 204 -9.29 -24.37 -3.03
N CYS A 205 -9.59 -23.21 -3.61
CA CYS A 205 -10.66 -22.99 -4.57
C CYS A 205 -10.08 -22.61 -5.94
N VAL A 206 -10.85 -22.86 -7.00
CA VAL A 206 -10.57 -22.33 -8.33
C VAL A 206 -11.46 -21.12 -8.57
N GLN A 207 -10.85 -19.96 -8.81
CA GLN A 207 -11.58 -18.75 -9.18
C GLN A 207 -11.82 -18.72 -10.69
N PHE A 208 -13.08 -18.76 -11.12
CA PHE A 208 -13.44 -18.54 -12.52
C PHE A 208 -13.50 -17.04 -12.80
N LYS A 209 -12.65 -16.54 -13.69
CA LYS A 209 -12.65 -15.14 -14.14
C LYS A 209 -13.42 -15.04 -15.47
N GLY A 210 -14.58 -14.37 -15.50
CA GLY A 210 -15.36 -14.06 -16.72
C GLY A 210 -16.63 -14.92 -16.98
N THR A 211 -17.32 -14.65 -18.10
CA THR A 211 -18.63 -15.22 -18.51
C THR A 211 -18.65 -16.73 -18.81
N LEU A 212 -17.53 -17.43 -18.63
CA LEU A 212 -17.40 -18.89 -18.79
C LEU A 212 -18.15 -19.70 -17.72
N PHE A 213 -18.80 -19.02 -16.77
CA PHE A 213 -19.59 -19.62 -15.69
C PHE A 213 -20.72 -20.54 -16.21
N LEU A 214 -21.35 -20.21 -17.35
CA LEU A 214 -22.47 -20.98 -17.88
C LEU A 214 -22.04 -22.29 -18.56
N GLU A 215 -20.94 -22.29 -19.31
CA GLU A 215 -20.49 -23.50 -20.03
C GLU A 215 -19.90 -24.54 -19.06
N TYR A 216 -19.19 -24.09 -18.02
CA TYR A 216 -18.54 -25.00 -17.07
C TYR A 216 -19.52 -25.60 -16.06
N ILE A 217 -20.54 -24.85 -15.62
CA ILE A 217 -21.63 -25.41 -14.80
C ILE A 217 -22.40 -26.48 -15.59
N LEU A 218 -22.71 -26.24 -16.87
CA LEU A 218 -23.36 -27.26 -17.72
C LEU A 218 -22.47 -28.51 -17.90
N MET A 219 -21.16 -28.34 -17.99
CA MET A 219 -20.21 -29.46 -18.10
C MET A 219 -20.13 -30.28 -16.80
N LEU A 220 -20.06 -29.63 -15.64
CA LEU A 220 -20.06 -30.30 -14.34
C LEU A 220 -21.42 -30.95 -14.02
N MET A 221 -22.54 -30.29 -14.31
CA MET A 221 -23.87 -30.89 -14.15
C MET A 221 -24.07 -32.11 -15.06
N ARG A 222 -23.55 -32.09 -16.30
CA ARG A 222 -23.56 -33.29 -17.17
C ARG A 222 -22.70 -34.42 -16.61
N TYR A 223 -21.56 -34.13 -16.00
CA TYR A 223 -20.69 -35.16 -15.43
C TYR A 223 -21.32 -35.87 -14.22
N PHE A 224 -22.06 -35.13 -13.38
CA PHE A 224 -22.78 -35.71 -12.24
C PHE A 224 -24.06 -36.47 -12.64
N TYR A 225 -24.76 -36.07 -13.71
CA TYR A 225 -25.96 -36.78 -14.20
C TYR A 225 -25.65 -38.10 -14.93
N PHE A 226 -24.43 -38.30 -15.42
CA PHE A 226 -24.02 -39.57 -16.07
C PHE A 226 -23.46 -40.62 -15.09
N LEU A 227 -23.29 -40.26 -13.82
CA LEU A 227 -22.75 -41.14 -12.76
C LEU A 227 -23.79 -41.49 -11.67
N SER A 228 -25.08 -41.18 -11.89
CA SER A 228 -26.20 -41.52 -11.02
C SER A 228 -27.15 -42.53 -11.67
#